data_AF-A0A959ZBI1-F1
#
_entry.id   AF-A0A959ZBI1-F1
#
_cell.length_a   1.000
_cell.length_b   1.000
_cell.length_c   1.000
_cell.angle_alpha   90.00
_cell.angle_beta   90.00
_cell.angle_gamma   90.00
#
_symmetry.space_group_name_H-M   'P 1'
#
loop_
_entity.id
_entity.type
_entity.pdbx_description
1 polymer ?
#
loop_
_entity_poly.entity_id
_entity_poly.type
_entity_poly.pdbx_seq_one_letter_code
_entity_poly.pdbx_strand_id
1 'polypeptide(L)' 'MLPNIGPLELAIVLVIVVLILGPKRIPAAARSLGEGFRNFRGSLTGEDDEKAKKPELGEKKKTGD' A
#
# COMPACT_ATOMS: atom_id res chain seq x y z
N MET A 1 -24.50 -11.34 -22.48
CA MET A 1 -23.95 -9.98 -22.64
C MET A 1 -23.26 -9.63 -21.34
N LEU A 2 -21.92 -9.79 -21.26
CA LEU A 2 -21.20 -9.39 -20.06
C LEU A 2 -21.11 -7.86 -20.04
N PRO A 3 -21.46 -7.18 -18.94
CA PRO A 3 -21.15 -5.78 -18.77
C PRO A 3 -19.63 -5.64 -18.87
N ASN A 4 -19.18 -4.90 -19.87
CA ASN A 4 -17.77 -4.54 -20.01
C ASN A 4 -17.45 -3.51 -18.94
N ILE A 5 -17.13 -3.99 -17.73
CA ILE A 5 -16.64 -3.15 -16.65
C ILE A 5 -15.31 -2.57 -17.11
N GLY A 6 -15.36 -1.33 -17.57
CA GLY A 6 -14.22 -0.61 -18.06
C GLY A 6 -13.37 -0.07 -16.91
N PRO A 7 -12.13 0.38 -17.21
CA PRO A 7 -11.28 1.06 -16.24
C PRO A 7 -11.96 2.25 -15.56
N LEU A 8 -12.88 2.91 -16.27
CA LEU A 8 -13.67 4.04 -15.76
C LEU A 8 -14.64 3.62 -14.64
N GLU A 9 -15.40 2.54 -14.83
CA GLU A 9 -16.34 2.06 -13.80
C GLU A 9 -15.60 1.56 -12.57
N LEU A 10 -14.47 0.86 -12.76
CA LEU A 10 -13.61 0.45 -11.65
C LEU A 10 -13.09 1.65 -10.85
N ALA A 11 -12.68 2.73 -11.54
CA ALA A 11 -12.22 3.95 -10.89
C ALA A 11 -13.34 4.61 -10.06
N ILE A 12 -14.57 4.65 -10.56
CA ILE A 12 -15.72 5.21 -9.81
C ILE A 12 -15.98 4.40 -8.54
N VAL A 13 -15.97 3.06 -8.63
CA VAL A 13 -16.14 2.19 -7.46
C VAL A 13 -15.01 2.41 -6.45
N LEU A 14 -13.77 2.52 -6.92
CA LEU A 14 -12.61 2.79 -6.08
C LEU A 14 -12.77 4.11 -5.32
N VAL A 15 -13.25 5.17 -6.00
CA VAL A 15 -13.51 6.46 -5.36
C VAL A 15 -14.54 6.33 -4.24
N ILE A 16 -15.63 5.60 -4.45
CA ILE A 16 -16.66 5.40 -3.41
C ILE A 16 -16.07 4.66 -2.20
N VAL A 17 -15.27 3.62 -2.42
CA VAL A 17 -14.58 2.89 -1.33
C VAL A 17 -13.63 3.83 -0.58
N VAL A 18 -12.88 4.66 -1.29
CA VAL A 18 -11.97 5.65 -0.71
C VAL A 18 -12.72 6.70 0.10
N LEU A 19 -13.94 7.09 -0.29
CA LEU A 19 -14.77 8.01 0.50
C LEU A 19 -15.23 7.38 1.82
N ILE A 20 -15.62 6.10 1.81
CA ILE A 20 -16.05 5.36 3.00
C ILE A 20 -14.88 5.11 3.96
N LEU A 21 -13.75 4.63 3.44
CA LEU A 21 -12.55 4.34 4.25
C LEU A 21 -11.75 5.60 4.60
N GLY A 22 -11.81 6.62 3.75
CA GLY A 22 -10.96 7.80 3.78
C GLY A 22 -9.64 7.61 3.01
N PRO A 23 -9.16 8.61 2.25
CA PRO A 23 -7.94 8.51 1.43
C PRO A 23 -6.67 8.27 2.25
N LYS A 24 -6.67 8.63 3.54
CA LYS A 24 -5.54 8.39 4.45
C LYS A 24 -5.42 6.93 4.91
N ARG A 25 -6.52 6.15 4.90
CA ARG A 25 -6.51 4.75 5.37
C ARG A 25 -6.00 3.78 4.31
N ILE A 26 -6.24 4.07 3.03
CA ILE A 26 -5.77 3.28 1.88
C ILE A 26 -4.25 3.04 1.90
N PRO A 27 -3.37 4.06 2.00
CA PRO A 27 -1.93 3.84 2.00
C PRO A 27 -1.44 3.12 3.26
N ALA A 28 -2.08 3.33 4.41
CA ALA A 28 -1.73 2.61 5.63
C ALA A 28 -2.07 1.12 5.51
N ALA A 29 -3.29 0.80 5.05
CA ALA A 29 -3.71 -0.58 4.79
C ALA A 29 -2.84 -1.26 3.72
N ALA A 30 -2.55 -0.57 2.61
CA ALA A 30 -1.70 -1.09 1.55
C ALA A 30 -0.26 -1.38 2.02
N ARG A 31 0.32 -0.55 2.91
CA ARG A 31 1.63 -0.82 3.50
C ARG A 31 1.62 -2.07 4.36
N SER A 32 0.67 -2.18 5.30
CA SER A 32 0.57 -3.36 6.18
C SER A 32 0.28 -4.64 5.40
N LEU A 33 -0.61 -4.59 4.40
CA LEU A 33 -0.89 -5.71 3.52
C LEU A 33 0.32 -6.06 2.63
N GLY A 34 1.03 -5.05 2.14
CA GLY A 34 2.22 -5.24 1.32
C GLY A 34 3.39 -5.88 2.07
N GLU A 35 3.61 -5.48 3.32
CA GLU A 35 4.59 -6.12 4.21
C GLU A 35 4.21 -7.58 4.51
N GLY A 36 2.94 -7.85 4.85
CA GLY A 36 2.45 -9.21 5.06
C GLY A 36 2.56 -10.08 3.80
N PHE A 37 2.21 -9.53 2.64
CA PHE A 37 2.33 -10.23 1.36
C PHE A 37 3.79 -10.46 0.96
N ARG A 38 4.70 -9.51 1.26
CA ARG A 38 6.14 -9.66 1.03
C ARG A 38 6.68 -10.84 1.84
N ASN A 39 6.35 -10.91 3.12
CA ASN A 39 6.78 -12.00 4.00
C ASN A 39 6.16 -13.32 3.53
N PHE A 40 4.87 -13.34 3.21
CA PHE A 40 4.20 -14.53 2.67
C PHE A 40 4.88 -15.04 1.38
N ARG A 41 5.21 -14.14 0.46
CA ARG A 41 5.88 -14.48 -0.80
C ARG A 41 7.33 -14.91 -0.59
N GLY A 42 8.04 -14.33 0.39
CA GLY A 42 9.37 -14.74 0.83
C GLY A 42 9.38 -16.16 1.36
N SER A 43 8.47 -16.49 2.29
CA SER A 43 8.33 -17.85 2.85
C SER A 43 7.92 -18.89 1.80
N LEU A 44 7.12 -18.51 0.80
CA LEU A 44 6.76 -19.41 -0.31
C LEU A 44 7.91 -19.63 -1.30
N THR A 45 8.78 -18.65 -1.49
CA THR A 45 9.87 -18.69 -2.49
C THR A 45 11.20 -19.14 -1.86
N GLY A 46 11.30 -19.21 -0.53
CA GLY A 46 12.53 -19.51 0.19
C GLY A 46 13.57 -18.38 0.13
N GLU A 47 13.14 -17.17 -0.25
CA GLU A 47 14.00 -15.99 -0.40
C GLU A 47 13.70 -15.03 0.77
N ASP A 48 14.22 -15.37 1.95
CA ASP A 48 14.13 -14.50 3.12
C ASP A 48 15.29 -13.49 3.12
N ASP A 49 14.91 -12.22 3.19
CA ASP A 49 15.67 -11.09 3.75
C ASP A 49 16.89 -10.50 3.00
N GLU A 50 16.65 -9.62 2.02
CA GLU A 50 17.61 -8.53 1.72
C GLU A 50 17.01 -7.12 1.53
N LYS A 51 15.67 -6.93 1.59
CA LYS A 51 15.06 -5.62 1.26
C LYS A 51 14.08 -5.03 2.29
N ALA A 52 14.28 -5.31 3.58
CA ALA A 52 13.55 -4.63 4.65
C ALA A 52 14.22 -3.32 5.16
N LYS A 53 15.11 -2.68 4.39
CA LYS A 53 15.64 -1.34 4.72
C LYS A 53 14.63 -0.24 4.33
N LYS A 54 13.65 -0.07 5.21
CA LYS A 54 13.06 1.21 5.68
C LYS A 54 13.44 2.46 4.87
N PRO A 55 12.49 3.15 4.21
CA PRO A 55 12.67 4.57 3.94
C PRO A 55 12.52 5.31 5.27
N GLU A 56 13.65 5.58 5.92
CA GLU A 56 13.74 6.68 6.88
C GLU A 56 13.46 8.00 6.12
N LEU A 57 12.20 8.40 6.07
CA LEU A 57 11.85 9.77 5.71
C LEU A 57 11.03 10.37 6.85
N GLY A 58 11.73 11.08 7.74
CA GLY A 58 11.05 11.99 8.65
C GLY A 58 11.71 12.22 10.01
N GLU A 59 13.02 12.43 10.12
CA GLU A 59 13.60 13.10 11.29
C GLU A 59 14.95 13.76 10.96
N LYS A 60 14.91 15.01 10.45
CA LYS A 60 16.00 15.99 10.67
C LYS A 60 15.40 17.25 11.28
N LYS A 61 15.32 17.19 12.61
CA LYS A 61 15.61 18.24 13.59
C LYS A 61 15.57 19.70 13.10
N LYS A 62 14.60 20.45 13.64
CA LYS A 62 14.89 21.78 14.22
C LYS A 62 16.06 21.63 15.21
N THR A 63 17.03 22.56 15.13
CA THR A 63 18.00 23.01 16.14
C THR A 63 19.38 23.21 15.51
N GLY A 64 19.95 24.39 15.75
CA GLY A 64 21.22 24.92 15.25
C GLY A 64 20.97 26.37 14.85
N ASP A 65 21.06 27.31 15.79
CA ASP A 65 22.29 28.07 16.12
C ASP A 65 22.72 28.99 14.97
#